data_AF-A0A158GV62-F1
#
_entry.id   AF-A0A158GV62-F1
#
_cell.length_a   1.000
_cell.length_b   1.000
_cell.length_c   1.000
_cell.angle_alpha   90.00
_cell.angle_beta   90.00
_cell.angle_gamma   90.00
#
_symmetry.space_group_name_H-M   'P 1'
#
loop_
_entity.id
_entity.type
_entity.pdbx_description
1 polymer ?
#
loop_
_entity_poly.entity_id
_entity_poly.type
_entity_poly.pdbx_seq_one_letter_code
_entity_poly.pdbx_strand_id
1 'polypeptide(L)'
;MEKLDHADQSSILCGRLMDQRAGLETLECAVETLRKRESMPFTIRIVRESADLEKVVDIRRLAYARHLPSFAAKLGIEECDRDAGVAVLLAESKLDGAPVGTMRIQTNEYTPLAVEQSVRLPEWLANSRLAEATRLGVAGGGIGRVVKVMLCKALWLYCEQQLVDYMVITARAPLDREYEAMLFEDVFGEREFLPMAHVGGLPHRVLAKDVMAARRRWQEAKHPLFRFMVHTDHPDLNLEMPDLSFRPEPVRCPEASQLSFGR
;
A
#
# COMPACT_ATOMS: atom_id res chain seq x y z
N MET A 1 -33.18 -34.26 42.44
CA MET A 1 -32.76 -32.86 42.30
C MET A 1 -31.52 -32.85 41.41
N GLU A 2 -31.77 -32.44 40.17
CA GLU A 2 -30.87 -32.07 39.06
C GLU A 2 -29.37 -32.38 39.17
N LYS A 3 -28.95 -33.39 38.40
CA LYS A 3 -27.63 -33.41 37.75
C LYS A 3 -27.81 -34.03 36.37
N LEU A 4 -27.99 -33.19 35.36
CA LEU A 4 -27.76 -33.47 33.94
C LEU A 4 -27.67 -32.08 33.27
N ASP A 5 -26.86 -31.99 32.21
CA ASP A 5 -26.91 -30.93 31.19
C ASP A 5 -25.84 -29.82 31.14
N HIS A 6 -24.59 -30.07 31.58
CA HIS A 6 -23.48 -29.14 31.30
C HIS A 6 -22.51 -29.57 30.18
N ALA A 7 -22.46 -30.86 29.83
CA ALA A 7 -21.56 -31.33 28.77
C ALA A 7 -22.15 -31.15 27.36
N ASP A 8 -23.48 -31.19 27.23
CA ASP A 8 -24.15 -31.15 25.93
C ASP A 8 -24.23 -29.72 25.36
N GLN A 9 -24.41 -28.73 26.25
CA GLN A 9 -24.48 -27.31 25.88
C GLN A 9 -23.14 -26.76 25.34
N SER A 10 -22.00 -27.28 25.80
CA SER A 10 -20.68 -26.85 25.33
C SER A 10 -20.35 -27.40 23.93
N SER A 11 -20.86 -28.59 23.59
CA SER A 11 -20.65 -29.18 22.25
C SER A 11 -21.47 -28.42 21.19
N ILE A 12 -22.69 -28.02 21.55
CA ILE A 12 -23.61 -27.25 20.69
C ILE A 12 -23.09 -25.83 20.45
N LEU A 13 -22.51 -25.18 21.47
CA LEU A 13 -21.92 -23.84 21.31
C LEU A 13 -20.68 -23.87 20.40
N CYS A 14 -19.82 -24.87 20.56
CA CYS A 14 -18.62 -25.04 19.72
C CYS A 14 -19.01 -25.37 18.27
N GLY A 15 -20.01 -26.23 18.07
CA GLY A 15 -20.56 -26.54 16.74
C GLY A 15 -21.14 -25.30 16.05
N ARG A 16 -21.91 -24.48 16.75
CA ARG A 16 -22.46 -23.22 16.20
C ARG A 16 -21.40 -22.18 15.86
N LEU A 17 -20.32 -22.08 16.65
CA LEU A 17 -19.21 -21.17 16.36
C LEU A 17 -18.40 -21.61 15.13
N MET A 18 -18.19 -22.91 14.95
CA MET A 18 -17.53 -23.42 13.74
C MET A 18 -18.40 -23.27 12.49
N ASP A 19 -19.72 -23.50 12.60
CA ASP A 19 -20.68 -23.36 11.51
C ASP A 19 -20.86 -21.88 11.08
N GLN A 20 -20.82 -20.95 12.04
CA GLN A 20 -20.81 -19.51 11.77
C GLN A 20 -19.52 -19.04 11.10
N ARG A 21 -18.37 -19.60 11.49
CA ARG A 21 -17.07 -19.27 10.90
C ARG A 21 -16.96 -19.80 9.46
N ALA A 22 -17.41 -21.04 9.23
CA ALA A 22 -17.52 -21.61 7.89
C ALA A 22 -18.52 -20.84 7.02
N GLY A 23 -19.64 -20.37 7.60
CA GLY A 23 -20.61 -19.52 6.91
C GLY A 23 -20.06 -18.14 6.53
N LEU A 24 -19.26 -17.51 7.39
CA LEU A 24 -18.54 -16.25 7.12
C LEU A 24 -17.49 -16.43 6.02
N GLU A 25 -16.67 -17.49 6.10
CA GLU A 25 -15.67 -17.81 5.08
C GLU A 25 -16.31 -18.13 3.71
N THR A 26 -17.46 -18.81 3.71
CA THR A 26 -18.23 -19.11 2.49
C THR A 26 -18.84 -17.84 1.89
N LEU A 27 -19.31 -16.90 2.73
CA LEU A 27 -19.84 -15.61 2.29
C LEU A 27 -18.72 -14.71 1.75
N GLU A 28 -17.56 -14.67 2.40
CA GLU A 28 -16.37 -13.94 1.95
C GLU A 28 -15.90 -14.48 0.60
N CYS A 29 -15.78 -15.80 0.46
CA CYS A 29 -15.42 -16.43 -0.81
C CYS A 29 -16.47 -16.15 -1.92
N ALA A 30 -17.77 -16.18 -1.59
CA ALA A 30 -18.83 -15.83 -2.55
C ALA A 30 -18.81 -14.35 -2.96
N VAL A 31 -18.50 -13.43 -2.02
CA VAL A 31 -18.34 -12.00 -2.27
C VAL A 31 -17.08 -11.71 -3.09
N GLU A 32 -15.99 -12.45 -2.86
CA GLU A 32 -14.80 -12.42 -3.71
C GLU A 32 -15.12 -12.92 -5.13
N THR A 33 -15.92 -13.98 -5.25
CA THR A 33 -16.37 -14.53 -6.54
C THR A 33 -17.30 -13.58 -7.31
N LEU A 34 -17.98 -12.64 -6.63
CA LEU A 34 -18.86 -11.64 -7.23
C LEU A 34 -18.14 -10.35 -7.69
N ARG A 35 -16.86 -10.15 -7.35
CA ARG A 35 -16.09 -8.99 -7.82
C ARG A 35 -15.67 -9.21 -9.27
N LYS A 36 -15.81 -8.17 -10.11
CA LYS A 36 -15.35 -8.25 -11.51
C LYS A 36 -13.84 -8.44 -11.48
N ARG A 37 -13.32 -9.53 -12.02
CA ARG A 37 -11.87 -9.73 -12.16
C ARG A 37 -11.39 -9.06 -13.45
N GLU A 38 -10.32 -8.28 -13.38
CA GLU A 38 -9.72 -7.61 -14.55
C GLU A 38 -8.20 -7.74 -14.52
N SER A 39 -7.60 -8.23 -15.61
CA SER A 39 -6.14 -8.33 -15.74
C SER A 39 -5.55 -7.12 -16.45
N MET A 40 -4.39 -6.70 -15.98
CA MET A 40 -3.59 -5.61 -16.51
C MET A 40 -2.40 -6.15 -17.31
N PRO A 41 -1.89 -5.39 -18.31
CA PRO A 41 -0.67 -5.74 -19.05
C PRO A 41 0.62 -5.48 -18.25
N PHE A 42 0.50 -5.18 -16.96
CA PHE A 42 1.60 -4.96 -16.02
C PHE A 42 1.22 -5.56 -14.66
N THR A 43 2.20 -5.85 -13.82
CA THR A 43 2.01 -6.19 -12.41
C THR A 43 2.41 -5.01 -11.53
N ILE A 44 1.88 -4.94 -10.31
CA ILE A 44 2.33 -4.04 -9.25
C ILE A 44 2.65 -4.87 -8.02
N ARG A 45 3.85 -4.69 -7.47
CA ARG A 45 4.28 -5.39 -6.25
C ARG A 45 5.12 -4.50 -5.35
N ILE A 46 5.22 -4.89 -4.09
CA ILE A 46 6.21 -4.35 -3.16
C ILE A 46 7.60 -4.89 -3.56
N VAL A 47 8.58 -3.99 -3.65
CA VAL A 47 9.98 -4.32 -3.91
C VAL A 47 10.57 -5.12 -2.74
N ARG A 48 11.35 -6.15 -3.05
CA ARG A 48 11.97 -7.03 -2.03
C ARG A 48 13.49 -6.99 -2.03
N GLU A 49 14.10 -6.69 -3.18
CA GLU A 49 15.55 -6.82 -3.36
C GLU A 49 16.17 -5.55 -3.95
N SER A 50 17.48 -5.37 -3.78
CA SER A 50 18.20 -4.21 -4.32
C SER A 50 18.09 -4.09 -5.85
N ALA A 51 18.00 -5.21 -6.57
CA ALA A 51 17.85 -5.19 -8.03
C ALA A 51 16.51 -4.54 -8.48
N ASP A 52 15.46 -4.68 -7.69
CA ASP A 52 14.18 -4.02 -7.95
C ASP A 52 14.26 -2.52 -7.68
N LEU A 53 15.02 -2.10 -6.65
CA LEU A 53 15.22 -0.69 -6.35
C LEU A 53 15.95 0.03 -7.50
N GLU A 54 16.86 -0.64 -8.21
CA GLU A 54 17.46 -0.06 -9.42
C GLU A 54 16.40 0.21 -10.50
N LYS A 55 15.48 -0.74 -10.74
CA LYS A 55 14.35 -0.53 -11.67
C LYS A 55 13.45 0.62 -11.23
N VAL A 56 13.21 0.75 -9.91
CA VAL A 56 12.48 1.88 -9.33
C VAL A 56 13.19 3.20 -9.65
N VAL A 57 14.51 3.26 -9.47
CA VAL A 57 15.29 4.45 -9.79
C VAL A 57 15.16 4.80 -11.27
N ASP A 58 15.25 3.82 -12.17
CA ASP A 58 15.12 4.04 -13.61
C ASP A 58 13.78 4.70 -13.98
N ILE A 59 12.67 4.20 -13.44
CA ILE A 59 11.35 4.78 -13.71
C ILE A 59 11.15 6.14 -13.01
N ARG A 60 11.73 6.35 -11.82
CA ARG A 60 11.75 7.70 -11.18
C ARG A 60 12.51 8.68 -12.07
N ARG A 61 13.71 8.33 -12.55
CA ARG A 61 14.49 9.16 -13.48
C ARG A 61 13.71 9.47 -14.75
N LEU A 62 13.14 8.46 -15.38
CA LEU A 62 12.34 8.60 -16.61
C LEU A 62 11.13 9.52 -16.43
N ALA A 63 10.41 9.40 -15.32
CA ALA A 63 9.22 10.21 -15.05
C ALA A 63 9.58 11.67 -14.76
N TYR A 64 10.57 11.89 -13.90
CA TYR A 64 10.96 13.23 -13.45
C TYR A 64 11.72 14.01 -14.52
N ALA A 65 12.50 13.34 -15.38
CA ALA A 65 13.31 14.00 -16.42
C ALA A 65 12.49 14.86 -17.39
N ARG A 66 11.19 14.57 -17.55
CA ARG A 66 10.26 15.33 -18.41
C ARG A 66 10.06 16.77 -17.96
N HIS A 67 10.19 17.03 -16.66
CA HIS A 67 9.93 18.34 -16.07
C HIS A 67 11.09 18.86 -15.22
N LEU A 68 11.94 17.97 -14.71
CA LEU A 68 13.04 18.26 -13.79
C LEU A 68 14.29 17.43 -14.16
N PRO A 69 14.91 17.63 -15.34
CA PRO A 69 16.02 16.80 -15.84
C PRO A 69 17.24 16.79 -14.91
N SER A 70 17.64 17.94 -14.38
CA SER A 70 18.79 18.03 -13.46
C SER A 70 18.55 17.34 -12.11
N PHE A 71 17.29 17.30 -11.65
CA PHE A 71 16.92 16.55 -10.45
C PHE A 71 16.91 15.05 -10.74
N ALA A 72 16.29 14.65 -11.87
CA ALA A 72 16.25 13.26 -12.29
C ALA A 72 17.65 12.63 -12.40
N ALA A 73 18.62 13.34 -12.97
CA ALA A 73 20.00 12.85 -13.08
C ALA A 73 20.67 12.53 -11.72
N LYS A 74 20.19 13.12 -10.62
CA LYS A 74 20.72 12.91 -9.26
C LYS A 74 19.96 11.86 -8.47
N LEU A 75 18.83 11.37 -8.97
CA LEU A 75 18.06 10.33 -8.29
C LEU A 75 18.87 9.04 -8.28
N GLY A 76 18.96 8.43 -7.11
CA GLY A 76 19.49 7.09 -6.87
C GLY A 76 18.58 6.35 -5.91
N ILE A 77 19.02 5.18 -5.44
CA ILE A 77 18.34 4.50 -4.35
C ILE A 77 18.50 5.38 -3.11
N GLU A 78 17.39 5.82 -2.53
CA GLU A 78 17.41 6.62 -1.31
C GLU A 78 17.53 5.68 -0.11
N GLU A 79 18.28 6.05 0.92
CA GLU A 79 18.44 5.20 2.12
C GLU A 79 17.08 4.83 2.71
N CYS A 80 16.17 5.81 2.79
CA CYS A 80 14.81 5.62 3.27
C CYS A 80 13.94 4.68 2.43
N ASP A 81 14.34 4.32 1.20
CA ASP A 81 13.65 3.27 0.44
C ASP A 81 13.77 1.88 1.11
N ARG A 82 14.66 1.74 2.11
CA ARG A 82 14.90 0.52 2.89
C ARG A 82 14.45 0.63 4.35
N ASP A 83 13.92 1.77 4.78
CA ASP A 83 13.56 2.01 6.17
C ASP A 83 12.33 1.17 6.59
N ALA A 84 12.26 0.85 7.88
CA ALA A 84 11.06 0.26 8.46
C ALA A 84 9.86 1.20 8.28
N GLY A 85 8.69 0.63 7.97
CA GLY A 85 7.48 1.40 7.67
C GLY A 85 7.44 2.00 6.26
N VAL A 86 8.44 1.73 5.42
CA VAL A 86 8.46 2.12 4.01
C VAL A 86 8.19 0.92 3.11
N ALA A 87 7.21 1.07 2.21
CA ALA A 87 6.94 0.15 1.12
C ALA A 87 7.16 0.86 -0.23
N VAL A 88 8.01 0.29 -1.07
CA VAL A 88 8.23 0.80 -2.44
C VAL A 88 7.48 -0.09 -3.41
N LEU A 89 6.49 0.49 -4.09
CA LEU A 89 5.75 -0.17 -5.15
C LEU A 89 6.51 -0.03 -6.48
N LEU A 90 6.60 -1.15 -7.20
CA LEU A 90 7.13 -1.22 -8.55
C LEU A 90 6.07 -1.80 -9.47
N ALA A 91 5.79 -1.12 -10.57
CA ALA A 91 4.95 -1.60 -11.64
C ALA A 91 5.81 -2.05 -12.83
N GLU A 92 5.64 -3.29 -13.29
CA GLU A 92 6.45 -3.89 -14.36
C GLU A 92 5.57 -4.39 -15.50
N SER A 93 5.98 -4.10 -16.73
CA SER A 93 5.35 -4.63 -17.94
C SER A 93 5.46 -6.16 -17.97
N LYS A 94 4.35 -6.84 -18.26
CA LYS A 94 4.35 -8.30 -18.42
C LYS A 94 5.03 -8.77 -19.71
N LEU A 95 5.16 -7.88 -20.70
CA LEU A 95 5.71 -8.22 -22.01
C LEU A 95 7.23 -8.43 -21.95
N ASP A 96 7.92 -7.53 -21.24
CA ASP A 96 9.38 -7.39 -21.27
C ASP A 96 10.01 -7.15 -19.89
N GLY A 97 9.22 -7.05 -18.82
CA GLY A 97 9.72 -6.77 -17.48
C GLY A 97 10.20 -5.34 -17.26
N ALA A 98 9.97 -4.42 -18.21
CA ALA A 98 10.39 -3.04 -18.09
C ALA A 98 9.60 -2.31 -16.99
N PRO A 99 10.23 -1.44 -16.18
CA PRO A 99 9.53 -0.68 -15.16
C PRO A 99 8.65 0.40 -15.81
N VAL A 100 7.35 0.37 -15.51
CA VAL A 100 6.33 1.28 -16.07
C VAL A 100 5.73 2.23 -15.03
N GLY A 101 5.98 1.98 -13.75
CA GLY A 101 5.61 2.91 -12.68
C GLY A 101 6.20 2.58 -11.32
N THR A 102 6.10 3.51 -10.39
CA THR A 102 6.52 3.36 -8.99
C THR A 102 5.80 4.36 -8.09
N MET A 103 5.71 4.03 -6.80
CA MET A 103 5.26 4.89 -5.73
C MET A 103 5.94 4.43 -4.44
N ARG A 104 6.40 5.34 -3.59
CA ARG A 104 6.85 5.04 -2.23
C ARG A 104 5.73 5.37 -1.25
N ILE A 105 5.48 4.48 -0.31
CA ILE A 105 4.54 4.66 0.80
C ILE A 105 5.38 4.63 2.08
N GLN A 106 5.31 5.68 2.89
CA GLN A 106 5.93 5.74 4.22
C GLN A 106 4.84 5.89 5.27
N THR A 107 4.84 5.04 6.28
CA THR A 107 3.97 5.21 7.46
C THR A 107 4.65 6.03 8.54
N ASN A 108 3.87 6.66 9.42
CA ASN A 108 4.39 7.40 10.57
C ASN A 108 4.67 6.51 11.80
N GLU A 109 4.72 5.18 11.64
CA GLU A 109 4.88 4.24 12.75
C GLU A 109 6.29 4.29 13.37
N TYR A 110 7.32 4.49 12.53
CA TYR A 110 8.72 4.46 12.96
C TYR A 110 9.38 5.84 12.96
N THR A 111 9.00 6.69 12.01
CA THR A 111 9.57 8.04 11.85
C THR A 111 8.49 9.02 11.38
N PRO A 112 8.62 10.32 11.69
CA PRO A 112 7.73 11.34 11.13
C PRO A 112 7.71 11.32 9.60
N LEU A 113 6.58 11.70 9.01
CA LEU A 113 6.42 11.76 7.56
C LEU A 113 7.35 12.83 6.96
N ALA A 114 7.73 12.67 5.69
CA ALA A 114 8.62 13.62 5.01
C ALA A 114 7.97 15.01 4.86
N VAL A 115 6.64 15.09 4.76
CA VAL A 115 5.90 16.35 4.80
C VAL A 115 6.12 17.13 6.10
N GLU A 116 6.32 16.45 7.23
CA GLU A 116 6.47 17.07 8.55
C GLU A 116 7.81 17.81 8.74
N GLN A 117 8.75 17.59 7.82
CA GLN A 117 9.98 18.39 7.74
C GLN A 117 9.70 19.83 7.27
N SER A 118 8.55 20.07 6.65
CA SER A 118 8.19 21.35 6.03
C SER A 118 7.03 22.05 6.75
N VAL A 119 6.13 21.28 7.37
CA VAL A 119 4.90 21.80 7.97
C VAL A 119 4.58 21.05 9.26
N ARG A 120 3.84 21.68 10.16
CA ARG A 120 3.23 21.00 11.31
C ARG A 120 1.83 20.58 10.94
N LEU A 121 1.54 19.27 10.96
CA LEU A 121 0.20 18.77 10.65
C LEU A 121 -0.82 19.21 11.73
N PRO A 122 -2.09 19.47 11.34
CA PRO A 122 -3.15 19.80 12.28
C PRO A 122 -3.45 18.61 13.21
N GLU A 123 -4.07 18.90 14.36
CA GLU A 123 -4.28 17.94 15.45
C GLU A 123 -4.98 16.64 15.03
N TRP A 124 -5.95 16.74 14.12
CA TRP A 124 -6.71 15.58 13.61
C TRP A 124 -5.86 14.62 12.75
N LEU A 125 -4.74 15.09 12.17
CA LEU A 125 -3.74 14.24 11.53
C LEU A 125 -2.62 13.84 12.49
N ALA A 126 -2.15 14.77 13.32
CA ALA A 126 -1.00 14.57 14.20
C ALA A 126 -1.18 13.40 15.18
N ASN A 127 -2.42 13.08 15.56
CA ASN A 127 -2.75 11.99 16.49
C ASN A 127 -3.27 10.72 15.79
N SER A 128 -3.11 10.61 14.47
CA SER A 128 -3.65 9.51 13.65
C SER A 128 -2.54 8.62 13.08
N ARG A 129 -2.88 7.39 12.66
CA ARG A 129 -2.00 6.54 11.86
C ARG A 129 -2.01 7.05 10.42
N LEU A 130 -0.85 7.47 9.92
CA LEU A 130 -0.72 8.13 8.63
C LEU A 130 0.15 7.31 7.67
N ALA A 131 -0.13 7.42 6.38
CA ALA A 131 0.78 7.01 5.32
C ALA A 131 0.96 8.11 4.29
N GLU A 132 2.19 8.53 4.05
CA GLU A 132 2.55 9.47 2.99
C GLU A 132 2.93 8.72 1.71
N ALA A 133 2.31 9.09 0.58
CA ALA A 133 2.76 8.63 -0.73
C ALA A 133 3.68 9.65 -1.41
N THR A 134 4.89 9.22 -1.72
CA THR A 134 5.93 10.02 -2.38
C THR A 134 6.49 9.29 -3.59
N ARG A 135 7.35 9.97 -4.37
CA ARG A 135 8.07 9.39 -5.51
C ARG A 135 7.18 8.68 -6.54
N LEU A 136 5.95 9.17 -6.73
CA LEU A 136 5.10 8.69 -7.84
C LEU A 136 5.79 9.02 -9.18
N GLY A 137 6.08 7.97 -9.95
CA GLY A 137 6.63 8.09 -11.29
C GLY A 137 6.00 7.05 -12.21
N VAL A 138 5.60 7.44 -13.42
CA VAL A 138 5.01 6.53 -14.41
C VAL A 138 5.53 6.79 -15.82
N ALA A 139 5.49 5.75 -16.66
CA ALA A 139 5.76 5.85 -18.09
C ALA A 139 4.84 6.89 -18.77
N GLY A 140 5.21 7.33 -19.96
CA GLY A 140 4.41 8.29 -20.73
C GLY A 140 3.15 7.64 -21.32
N GLY A 141 2.22 8.47 -21.79
CA GLY A 141 1.10 8.01 -22.61
C GLY A 141 -0.03 7.31 -21.84
N GLY A 142 -0.85 6.54 -22.59
CA GLY A 142 -2.05 5.88 -22.07
C GLY A 142 -1.77 4.90 -20.94
N ILE A 143 -0.74 4.07 -21.10
CA ILE A 143 -0.36 3.06 -20.11
C ILE A 143 -0.01 3.68 -18.76
N GLY A 144 0.78 4.76 -18.74
CA GLY A 144 1.17 5.45 -17.51
C GLY A 144 -0.01 6.02 -16.74
N ARG A 145 -1.06 6.47 -17.44
CA ARG A 145 -2.31 6.94 -16.79
C ARG A 145 -3.01 5.80 -16.06
N VAL A 146 -3.11 4.63 -16.67
CA VAL A 146 -3.72 3.44 -16.05
C VAL A 146 -2.87 2.94 -14.88
N VAL A 147 -1.53 2.88 -15.04
CA VAL A 147 -0.60 2.51 -13.97
C VAL A 147 -0.73 3.45 -12.78
N LYS A 148 -0.86 4.78 -13.00
CA LYS A 148 -1.06 5.75 -11.92
C LYS A 148 -2.33 5.49 -11.12
N VAL A 149 -3.47 5.25 -11.80
CA VAL A 149 -4.74 4.93 -11.13
C VAL A 149 -4.59 3.62 -10.34
N MET A 150 -3.90 2.63 -10.91
CA MET A 150 -3.65 1.35 -10.25
C MET A 150 -2.70 1.47 -9.03
N LEU A 151 -1.69 2.35 -9.09
CA LEU A 151 -0.85 2.69 -7.94
C LEU A 151 -1.63 3.44 -6.84
N CYS A 152 -2.58 4.30 -7.20
CA CYS A 152 -3.47 4.93 -6.22
C CYS A 152 -4.40 3.90 -5.55
N LYS A 153 -4.87 2.90 -6.30
CA LYS A 153 -5.60 1.76 -5.74
C LYS A 153 -4.72 0.95 -4.80
N ALA A 154 -3.48 0.67 -5.22
CA ALA A 154 -2.50 -0.04 -4.40
C ALA A 154 -2.21 0.69 -3.08
N LEU A 155 -2.03 2.01 -3.12
CA LEU A 155 -1.88 2.84 -1.93
C LEU A 155 -3.06 2.70 -0.97
N TRP A 156 -4.29 2.81 -1.47
CA TRP A 156 -5.48 2.69 -0.62
C TRP A 156 -5.60 1.30 0.01
N LEU A 157 -5.43 0.23 -0.78
CA LEU A 157 -5.50 -1.15 -0.27
C LEU A 157 -4.37 -1.45 0.72
N TYR A 158 -3.16 -0.94 0.47
CA TYR A 158 -2.06 -1.03 1.43
C TYR A 158 -2.43 -0.34 2.75
N CYS A 159 -3.00 0.86 2.69
CA CYS A 159 -3.42 1.60 3.87
C CYS A 159 -4.53 0.87 4.65
N GLU A 160 -5.50 0.25 3.96
CA GLU A 160 -6.51 -0.60 4.62
C GLU A 160 -5.84 -1.79 5.33
N GLN A 161 -4.90 -2.49 4.68
CA GLN A 161 -4.19 -3.64 5.27
C GLN A 161 -3.34 -3.25 6.49
N GLN A 162 -2.75 -2.05 6.47
CA GLN A 162 -1.90 -1.54 7.55
C GLN A 162 -2.67 -0.73 8.62
N LEU A 163 -4.01 -0.71 8.55
CA LEU A 163 -4.88 0.03 9.47
C LEU A 163 -4.47 1.51 9.58
N VAL A 164 -4.16 2.13 8.46
CA VAL A 164 -3.86 3.57 8.37
C VAL A 164 -5.17 4.33 8.38
N ASP A 165 -5.25 5.41 9.16
CA ASP A 165 -6.44 6.26 9.26
C ASP A 165 -6.52 7.23 8.07
N TYR A 166 -5.39 7.86 7.72
CA TYR A 166 -5.32 8.84 6.63
C TYR A 166 -4.13 8.62 5.71
N MET A 167 -4.41 8.64 4.40
CA MET A 167 -3.40 8.83 3.38
C MET A 167 -3.07 10.32 3.25
N VAL A 168 -1.79 10.66 3.22
CA VAL A 168 -1.29 12.02 3.00
C VAL A 168 -0.49 12.05 1.70
N ILE A 169 -0.66 13.12 0.93
CA ILE A 169 0.14 13.36 -0.28
C ILE A 169 0.50 14.83 -0.38
N THR A 170 1.63 15.09 -1.04
CA THR A 170 1.96 16.44 -1.51
C THR A 170 1.88 16.47 -3.03
N ALA A 171 1.21 17.47 -3.58
CA ALA A 171 1.01 17.57 -5.03
C ALA A 171 1.26 18.98 -5.58
N ARG A 172 2.08 19.06 -6.64
CA ARG A 172 2.30 20.28 -7.42
C ARG A 172 1.17 20.51 -8.42
N ALA A 173 1.00 21.75 -8.86
CA ALA A 173 0.12 22.04 -10.00
C ALA A 173 0.66 21.44 -11.32
N PRO A 174 -0.22 20.93 -12.22
CA PRO A 174 -1.67 20.74 -12.08
C PRO A 174 -2.07 19.35 -11.55
N LEU A 175 -1.11 18.57 -11.02
CA LEU A 175 -1.33 17.19 -10.54
C LEU A 175 -2.24 17.17 -9.30
N ASP A 176 -2.16 18.20 -8.46
CA ASP A 176 -3.05 18.43 -7.32
C ASP A 176 -4.54 18.27 -7.66
N ARG A 177 -4.98 18.77 -8.81
CA ARG A 177 -6.38 18.67 -9.27
C ARG A 177 -6.82 17.24 -9.53
N GLU A 178 -5.90 16.36 -9.91
CA GLU A 178 -6.24 14.95 -10.11
C GLU A 178 -6.52 14.26 -8.77
N TYR A 179 -5.80 14.63 -7.71
CA TYR A 179 -6.05 14.11 -6.38
C TYR A 179 -7.30 14.71 -5.73
N GLU A 180 -7.56 16.00 -5.96
CA GLU A 180 -8.83 16.64 -5.63
C GLU A 180 -10.00 15.90 -6.32
N ALA A 181 -9.87 15.58 -7.62
CA ALA A 181 -10.86 14.78 -8.34
C ALA A 181 -11.02 13.37 -7.75
N MET A 182 -9.96 12.79 -7.19
CA MET A 182 -10.03 11.54 -6.42
C MET A 182 -10.55 11.72 -4.99
N LEU A 183 -11.09 12.89 -4.63
CA LEU A 183 -11.66 13.23 -3.32
C LEU A 183 -10.61 13.26 -2.19
N PHE A 184 -9.38 13.68 -2.48
CA PHE A 184 -8.47 14.15 -1.44
C PHE A 184 -8.84 15.59 -1.05
N GLU A 185 -8.71 15.93 0.22
CA GLU A 185 -9.12 17.20 0.81
C GLU A 185 -7.88 18.01 1.24
N ASP A 186 -7.93 19.34 1.11
CA ASP A 186 -6.85 20.22 1.57
C ASP A 186 -6.69 20.15 3.09
N VAL A 187 -5.44 20.07 3.55
CA VAL A 187 -5.11 19.98 4.98
C VAL A 187 -5.03 21.34 5.67
N PHE A 188 -4.50 22.36 5.00
CA PHE A 188 -4.23 23.69 5.59
C PHE A 188 -5.23 24.76 5.17
N GLY A 189 -5.54 24.84 3.88
CA GLY A 189 -6.45 25.83 3.32
C GLY A 189 -6.80 25.49 1.88
N GLU A 190 -7.92 26.02 1.39
CA GLU A 190 -8.38 25.75 0.03
C GLU A 190 -7.29 26.12 -0.98
N ARG A 191 -6.75 25.10 -1.66
CA ARG A 191 -5.71 25.24 -2.68
C ARG A 191 -4.46 25.98 -2.22
N GLU A 192 -4.11 25.85 -0.93
CA GLU A 192 -2.91 26.47 -0.37
C GLU A 192 -1.64 25.70 -0.78
N PHE A 193 -0.66 26.41 -1.35
CA PHE A 193 0.63 25.83 -1.74
C PHE A 193 1.73 26.21 -0.75
N LEU A 194 2.42 25.21 -0.25
CA LEU A 194 3.51 25.34 0.72
C LEU A 194 4.80 24.73 0.14
N PRO A 195 5.99 25.31 0.42
CA PRO A 195 7.26 24.79 -0.06
C PRO A 195 7.61 23.48 0.65
N MET A 196 7.86 22.41 -0.11
CA MET A 196 8.15 21.08 0.45
C MET A 196 9.65 20.73 0.36
N ALA A 197 10.31 20.63 1.51
CA ALA A 197 11.76 20.37 1.61
C ALA A 197 12.17 19.05 0.92
N HIS A 198 11.42 17.96 1.14
CA HIS A 198 11.71 16.62 0.62
C HIS A 198 11.56 16.48 -0.92
N VAL A 199 11.08 17.53 -1.59
CA VAL A 199 11.03 17.67 -3.06
C VAL A 199 11.74 18.94 -3.55
N GLY A 200 12.69 19.47 -2.77
CA GLY A 200 13.55 20.58 -3.18
C GLY A 200 12.91 21.97 -3.06
N GLY A 201 11.98 22.15 -2.11
CA GLY A 201 11.34 23.44 -1.82
C GLY A 201 10.24 23.83 -2.82
N LEU A 202 9.86 22.93 -3.73
CA LEU A 202 8.83 23.20 -4.72
C LEU A 202 7.45 23.37 -4.06
N PRO A 203 6.62 24.33 -4.52
CA PRO A 203 5.30 24.56 -3.97
C PRO A 203 4.36 23.38 -4.24
N HIS A 204 3.80 22.80 -3.18
CA HIS A 204 2.82 21.71 -3.25
C HIS A 204 1.64 22.01 -2.32
N ARG A 205 0.45 21.53 -2.70
CA ARG A 205 -0.66 21.37 -1.77
C ARG A 205 -0.42 20.15 -0.91
N VAL A 206 -0.79 20.22 0.36
CA VAL A 206 -0.85 19.07 1.26
C VAL A 206 -2.29 18.60 1.31
N LEU A 207 -2.52 17.36 0.87
CA LEU A 207 -3.85 16.79 0.77
C LEU A 207 -3.93 15.50 1.58
N ALA A 208 -5.10 15.23 2.16
CA ALA A 208 -5.36 14.01 2.92
C ALA A 208 -6.63 13.30 2.45
N LYS A 209 -6.68 11.99 2.70
CA LYS A 209 -7.85 11.16 2.46
C LYS A 209 -8.03 10.17 3.60
N ASP A 210 -9.19 10.26 4.23
CA ASP A 210 -9.70 9.29 5.21
C ASP A 210 -9.87 7.92 4.54
N VAL A 211 -9.10 6.94 5.00
CA VAL A 211 -9.02 5.59 4.42
C VAL A 211 -10.35 4.86 4.63
N MET A 212 -10.91 4.92 5.84
CA MET A 212 -12.11 4.19 6.23
C MET A 212 -13.37 4.76 5.60
N ALA A 213 -13.44 6.10 5.48
CA ALA A 213 -14.58 6.75 4.83
C ALA A 213 -14.48 6.76 3.30
N ALA A 214 -13.31 6.46 2.70
CA ALA A 214 -13.08 6.57 1.26
C ALA A 214 -14.13 5.81 0.44
N ARG A 215 -14.41 4.55 0.79
CA ARG A 215 -15.43 3.72 0.12
C ARG A 215 -16.79 4.40 0.11
N ARG A 216 -17.26 4.85 1.28
CA ARG A 216 -18.57 5.51 1.42
C ARG A 216 -18.63 6.81 0.63
N ARG A 217 -17.63 7.69 0.79
CA ARG A 217 -17.58 8.99 0.11
C ARG A 217 -17.57 8.83 -1.42
N TRP A 218 -16.83 7.85 -1.93
CA TRP A 218 -16.79 7.56 -3.37
C TRP A 218 -18.13 7.04 -3.90
N GLN A 219 -18.83 6.21 -3.12
CA GLN A 219 -20.16 5.73 -3.46
C GLN A 219 -21.19 6.88 -3.50
N GLU A 220 -21.20 7.71 -2.47
CA GLU A 220 -22.09 8.88 -2.34
C GLU A 220 -21.88 9.87 -3.49
N ALA A 221 -20.62 10.12 -3.85
CA ALA A 221 -20.25 10.97 -4.99
C ALA A 221 -20.53 10.33 -6.37
N LYS A 222 -20.96 9.06 -6.43
CA LYS A 222 -21.10 8.28 -7.66
C LYS A 222 -19.84 8.35 -8.52
N HIS A 223 -18.67 8.25 -7.86
CA HIS A 223 -17.40 8.58 -8.48
C HIS A 223 -17.11 7.63 -9.66
N PRO A 224 -16.65 8.14 -10.83
CA PRO A 224 -16.45 7.31 -12.03
C PRO A 224 -15.48 6.14 -11.83
N LEU A 225 -14.48 6.32 -10.95
CA LEU A 225 -13.52 5.27 -10.63
C LEU A 225 -13.99 4.31 -9.51
N PHE A 226 -15.17 4.52 -8.91
CA PHE A 226 -15.64 3.72 -7.76
C PHE A 226 -15.66 2.23 -8.05
N ARG A 227 -16.23 1.82 -9.19
CA ARG A 227 -16.23 0.41 -9.57
C ARG A 227 -14.80 -0.15 -9.67
N PHE A 228 -13.91 0.58 -10.34
CA PHE A 228 -12.51 0.15 -10.54
C PHE A 228 -11.75 0.02 -9.21
N MET A 229 -11.87 1.01 -8.33
CA MET A 229 -11.17 1.03 -7.05
C MET A 229 -11.72 -0.03 -6.09
N VAL A 230 -13.05 -0.21 -6.05
CA VAL A 230 -13.72 -0.89 -4.94
C VAL A 230 -14.31 -2.26 -5.30
N HIS A 231 -14.79 -2.44 -6.54
CA HIS A 231 -15.54 -3.63 -6.97
C HIS A 231 -14.83 -4.47 -8.05
N THR A 232 -13.66 -4.03 -8.51
CA THR A 232 -12.83 -4.78 -9.45
C THR A 232 -11.66 -5.42 -8.71
N ASP A 233 -11.54 -6.73 -8.80
CA ASP A 233 -10.36 -7.48 -8.37
C ASP A 233 -9.28 -7.47 -9.46
N HIS A 234 -8.02 -7.32 -9.06
CA HIS A 234 -6.89 -7.30 -9.98
C HIS A 234 -5.82 -8.30 -9.50
N PRO A 235 -5.68 -9.47 -10.15
CA PRO A 235 -4.69 -10.47 -9.77
C PRO A 235 -3.24 -10.02 -9.97
N ASP A 236 -3.07 -8.91 -10.68
CA ASP A 236 -1.77 -8.33 -11.02
C ASP A 236 -1.23 -7.38 -9.95
N LEU A 237 -2.02 -7.13 -8.89
CA LEU A 237 -1.63 -6.34 -7.74
C LEU A 237 -1.29 -7.27 -6.57
N ASN A 238 -0.02 -7.32 -6.18
CA ASN A 238 0.45 -8.05 -5.00
C ASN A 238 0.97 -7.07 -3.94
N LEU A 239 0.30 -7.01 -2.79
CA LEU A 239 0.69 -6.15 -1.65
C LEU A 239 1.14 -6.97 -0.44
N GLU A 240 1.47 -8.25 -0.62
CA GLU A 240 1.96 -9.10 0.46
C GLU A 240 3.28 -8.57 1.00
N MET A 241 3.25 -8.13 2.26
CA MET A 241 4.47 -7.81 3.00
C MET A 241 5.30 -9.11 3.16
N PRO A 242 6.63 -9.07 2.98
CA PRO A 242 7.46 -10.21 3.32
C PRO A 242 7.21 -10.60 4.78
N ASP A 243 6.78 -11.83 5.01
CA ASP A 243 6.72 -12.39 6.35
C ASP A 243 8.16 -12.54 6.86
N LEU A 244 8.62 -11.58 7.64
CA LEU A 244 9.91 -11.62 8.33
C LEU A 244 9.83 -12.42 9.64
N SER A 245 8.68 -13.07 9.94
CA SER A 245 8.64 -14.04 11.03
C SER A 245 9.45 -15.26 10.60
N PHE A 246 10.72 -15.26 10.97
CA PHE A 246 11.51 -16.47 11.02
C PHE A 246 10.82 -17.39 12.03
N ARG A 247 9.95 -18.29 11.54
CA ARG A 247 9.57 -19.46 12.33
C ARG A 247 10.89 -20.15 12.66
N PRO A 248 11.25 -20.35 13.94
CA PRO A 248 12.43 -21.12 14.28
C PRO A 248 12.20 -22.51 13.69
N GLU A 249 12.88 -22.80 12.59
CA GLU A 249 12.96 -24.14 12.04
C GLU A 249 13.61 -24.97 13.15
N PRO A 250 12.93 -25.97 13.73
CA PRO A 250 13.55 -26.79 14.76
C PRO A 250 14.69 -27.54 14.09
N VAL A 251 15.91 -27.05 14.29
CA VAL A 251 17.13 -27.75 13.90
C VAL A 251 17.08 -29.09 14.61
N ARG A 252 16.70 -30.15 13.88
CA ARG A 252 16.91 -31.51 14.35
C ARG A 252 18.41 -31.73 14.37
N CYS A 253 19.01 -31.62 15.56
CA CYS A 253 20.33 -32.20 15.78
C CYS A 253 20.25 -33.66 15.34
N PRO A 254 21.12 -34.12 14.42
CA PRO A 254 21.23 -35.54 14.13
C PRO A 254 21.54 -36.25 15.44
N GLU A 255 20.75 -37.26 15.78
CA GLU A 255 21.04 -38.11 16.94
C GLU A 255 22.48 -38.60 16.81
N ALA A 256 23.28 -38.36 17.84
CA ALA A 256 24.62 -38.90 17.92
C ALA A 256 24.52 -40.42 17.82
N SER A 257 24.87 -40.96 16.65
CA SER A 257 24.99 -42.39 16.44
C SER A 257 25.95 -42.91 17.49
N GLN A 258 25.44 -43.81 18.34
CA GLN A 258 26.20 -44.49 19.37
C GLN A 258 27.41 -45.18 18.73
N LEU A 259 28.56 -44.51 18.76
CA LEU A 259 29.84 -45.13 18.43
C LEU A 259 30.19 -46.05 19.60
N SER A 260 29.96 -47.34 19.38
CA SER A 260 30.47 -48.44 20.16
C SER A 260 31.99 -48.30 20.33
N PHE A 261 32.44 -48.04 21.55
CA PHE A 261 33.85 -48.28 21.92
C PHE A 261 34.10 -49.79 21.92
N GLY A 262 34.80 -50.26 20.89
CA GLY A 262 35.39 -51.60 20.85
C GLY A 262 36.58 -51.69 21.80
N ARG A 263 36.76 -52.88 22.37
CA ARG A 263 37.83 -53.28 23.30
C ARG A 263 39.23 -53.12 22.73
#